data_AF-A0A9X5RIU1-F1
#
_entry.id   AF-A0A9X5RIU1-F1
#
_cell.length_a   1.000
_cell.length_b   1.000
_cell.length_c   1.000
_cell.angle_alpha   90.00
_cell.angle_beta   90.00
_cell.angle_gamma   90.00
#
_symmetry.space_group_name_H-M   'P 1'
#
loop_
_entity.id
_entity.type
_entity.pdbx_description
1 polymer ?
#
loop_
_entity_poly.entity_id
_entity_poly.type
_entity_poly.pdbx_seq_one_letter_code
_entity_poly.pdbx_strand_id
1 'polypeptide(L)'
;MSHHLIATSGIGQPWILKKLKRLSKLFLSIMIAPILLFLVTLLSGCTTIQKEYVPVEHIAIPAHLTADCLLPYIPEQMTWGESLMLNISLLSVIEQCNSDKKAIREIEQQRQVIK
;
A
#
# COMPACT_ATOMS: atom_id res chain seq x y z
N MET A 1 38.06 44.75 -71.59
CA MET A 1 39.06 44.59 -70.53
C MET A 1 38.44 45.11 -69.24
N SER A 2 37.75 44.27 -68.49
CA SER A 2 38.30 43.41 -67.43
C SER A 2 38.67 44.21 -66.18
N HIS A 3 37.76 44.26 -65.20
CA HIS A 3 38.14 44.38 -63.79
C HIS A 3 37.70 43.12 -63.08
N HIS A 4 38.71 42.38 -62.63
CA HIS A 4 38.64 41.14 -61.88
C HIS A 4 38.20 41.40 -60.44
N LEU A 5 37.27 40.55 -60.00
CA LEU A 5 37.28 39.76 -58.76
C LEU A 5 37.71 40.45 -57.46
N ILE A 6 36.73 40.69 -56.59
CA ILE A 6 36.94 40.71 -55.14
C ILE A 6 36.25 39.47 -54.58
N ALA A 7 37.04 38.44 -54.28
CA ALA A 7 36.66 37.39 -53.35
C ALA A 7 37.67 37.46 -52.19
N THR A 8 37.27 38.11 -51.09
CA THR A 8 38.04 38.07 -49.85
C THR A 8 37.73 36.75 -49.13
N SER A 9 38.70 35.83 -49.19
CA SER A 9 38.66 34.55 -48.50
C SER A 9 38.99 34.74 -47.01
N GLY A 10 38.02 34.44 -46.14
CA GLY A 10 38.21 34.36 -44.70
C GLY A 10 38.97 33.10 -44.30
N ILE A 11 40.26 33.25 -43.97
CA ILE A 11 41.08 32.16 -43.41
C ILE A 11 40.90 32.14 -41.89
N GLY A 12 39.90 31.39 -41.42
CA GLY A 12 39.71 31.07 -40.01
C GLY A 12 40.53 29.85 -39.60
N GLN A 13 41.55 30.05 -38.76
CA GLN A 13 42.48 28.99 -38.35
C GLN A 13 41.80 27.89 -37.50
N PRO A 14 41.80 26.60 -37.92
CA PRO A 14 41.01 25.52 -37.30
C PRO A 14 41.35 25.22 -35.82
N TRP A 15 42.58 25.49 -35.39
CA TRP A 15 43.04 25.19 -34.04
C TRP A 15 42.46 26.13 -32.98
N ILE A 16 42.15 27.38 -33.35
CA ILE A 16 41.61 28.40 -32.44
C ILE A 16 40.17 28.05 -32.07
N LEU A 17 39.37 27.65 -33.06
CA LEU A 17 38.00 27.20 -32.85
C LEU A 17 37.94 25.93 -31.99
N LYS A 18 38.88 24.98 -32.16
CA LYS A 18 39.00 23.79 -31.30
C LYS A 18 39.38 24.16 -29.87
N LYS A 19 40.28 25.13 -29.67
CA LYS A 19 40.70 25.62 -28.34
C LYS A 19 39.56 26.34 -27.61
N LEU A 20 38.83 27.20 -28.31
CA LEU A 20 37.64 27.89 -27.79
C LEU A 20 36.50 26.91 -27.45
N LYS A 21 36.23 25.91 -28.30
CA LYS A 21 35.25 24.85 -28.00
C LYS A 21 35.65 24.01 -26.80
N ARG A 22 36.93 23.71 -26.62
CA ARG A 22 37.44 22.96 -25.46
C ARG A 22 37.29 23.77 -24.17
N LEU A 23 37.62 25.07 -24.21
CA LEU A 23 37.41 25.98 -23.08
C LEU A 23 35.92 26.12 -22.75
N SER A 24 35.06 26.35 -23.74
CA SER A 24 33.60 26.43 -23.57
C SER A 24 33.01 25.15 -22.98
N LYS A 25 33.43 23.96 -23.45
CA LYS A 25 33.05 22.68 -22.85
C LYS A 25 33.54 22.52 -21.41
N LEU A 26 34.74 23.00 -21.11
CA LEU A 26 35.29 22.98 -19.75
C LEU A 26 34.45 23.85 -18.82
N PHE A 27 34.14 25.09 -19.24
CA PHE A 27 33.27 26.00 -18.47
C PHE A 27 31.86 25.44 -18.29
N LEU A 28 31.27 24.86 -19.34
CA LEU A 28 29.96 24.20 -19.26
C LEU A 28 29.98 23.03 -18.27
N SER A 29 31.03 22.21 -18.30
CA SER A 29 31.19 21.08 -17.37
C SER A 29 31.39 21.54 -15.93
N ILE A 30 32.10 22.64 -15.70
CA ILE A 30 32.32 23.22 -14.36
C ILE A 30 31.01 23.73 -13.75
N MET A 31 30.06 24.19 -14.58
CA MET A 31 28.75 24.66 -14.10
C MET A 31 27.75 23.52 -13.90
N ILE A 32 27.73 22.52 -14.79
CA ILE A 32 26.76 21.42 -14.75
C ILE A 32 27.11 20.39 -13.66
N ALA A 33 28.39 20.09 -13.46
CA ALA A 33 28.84 19.09 -12.49
C ALA A 33 28.39 19.38 -11.04
N PRO A 34 28.57 20.60 -10.46
CA PRO A 34 28.12 20.88 -9.10
C PRO A 34 26.59 20.87 -8.97
N ILE A 35 25.86 21.24 -10.02
CA ILE A 35 24.39 21.20 -10.04
C ILE A 35 23.89 19.75 -10.00
N LEU A 36 24.47 18.86 -10.82
CA LEU A 36 24.16 17.43 -10.80
C LEU A 36 24.54 16.79 -9.46
N LEU A 37 25.72 17.12 -8.93
CA LEU A 37 26.18 16.63 -7.64
C LEU A 37 25.22 17.04 -6.51
N PHE A 38 24.84 18.32 -6.46
CA PHE A 38 23.91 18.85 -5.47
C PHE A 38 22.53 18.21 -5.59
N LEU A 39 22.02 18.05 -6.82
CA LEU A 39 20.72 17.42 -7.07
C LEU A 39 20.69 15.97 -6.58
N VAL A 40 21.75 15.18 -6.86
CA VAL A 40 21.87 13.80 -6.38
C VAL A 40 21.91 13.73 -4.86
N THR A 41 22.61 14.66 -4.19
CA THR A 41 22.63 14.70 -2.72
C THR A 41 21.28 15.06 -2.12
N LEU A 42 20.50 15.95 -2.75
CA LEU A 42 19.15 16.31 -2.28
C LEU A 42 18.15 15.15 -2.45
N LEU A 43 18.30 14.34 -3.51
CA LEU A 43 17.47 13.17 -3.78
C LEU A 43 17.78 11.97 -2.86
N SER A 44 18.92 11.98 -2.16
CA SER A 44 19.25 10.96 -1.15
C SER A 44 18.56 11.16 0.21
N GLY A 45 17.78 12.24 0.36
CA GLY A 45 16.96 12.47 1.53
C GLY A 45 15.59 11.81 1.41
N CYS A 46 15.25 10.98 2.39
CA CYS A 46 13.90 10.51 2.73
C CYS A 46 13.47 9.15 2.15
N THR A 47 13.91 8.05 2.79
CA THR A 47 13.13 6.79 2.81
C THR A 47 13.24 5.97 4.09
N THR A 48 13.93 6.43 5.15
CA THR A 48 13.99 5.69 6.42
C THR A 48 12.84 6.08 7.34
N ILE A 49 11.60 5.92 6.87
CA ILE A 49 10.45 5.89 7.78
C ILE A 49 10.52 4.54 8.48
N GLN A 50 10.92 4.54 9.75
CA GLN A 50 10.85 3.34 10.58
C GLN A 50 9.36 3.03 10.77
N LYS A 51 8.89 1.91 10.20
CA LYS A 51 7.51 1.45 10.40
C LYS A 51 7.45 0.78 11.77
N GLU A 52 7.03 1.51 12.78
CA GLU A 52 6.65 0.92 14.06
C GLU A 52 5.28 0.27 13.88
N TYR A 53 5.26 -1.06 13.92
CA TYR A 53 4.02 -1.83 13.89
C TYR A 53 3.40 -1.75 15.28
N VAL A 54 2.47 -0.83 15.45
CA VAL A 54 1.64 -0.80 16.65
C VAL A 54 0.62 -1.92 16.53
N PRO A 55 0.46 -2.79 17.56
CA PRO A 55 -0.63 -3.75 17.56
C PRO A 55 -1.96 -3.00 17.51
N VAL A 56 -2.74 -3.27 16.47
CA VAL A 56 -4.10 -2.76 16.36
C VAL A 56 -4.94 -3.49 17.40
N GLU A 57 -5.48 -2.76 18.38
CA GLU A 57 -6.46 -3.32 19.30
C GLU A 57 -7.73 -3.65 18.52
N HIS A 58 -7.90 -4.94 18.20
CA HIS A 58 -9.13 -5.44 17.63
C HIS A 58 -10.17 -5.54 18.75
N ILE A 59 -11.37 -5.00 18.52
CA ILE A 59 -12.53 -5.21 19.41
C ILE A 59 -12.68 -6.71 19.60
N ALA A 60 -12.38 -7.25 20.79
CA ALA A 60 -12.44 -8.68 21.03
C ALA A 60 -13.87 -9.19 20.86
N ILE A 61 -14.03 -10.40 20.30
CA ILE A 61 -15.35 -11.03 20.25
C ILE A 61 -15.73 -11.39 21.69
N PRO A 62 -16.90 -10.95 22.19
CA PRO A 62 -17.39 -11.38 23.49
C PRO A 62 -17.42 -12.90 23.62
N ALA A 63 -16.92 -13.45 24.74
CA ALA A 63 -16.77 -14.89 24.94
C ALA A 63 -18.09 -15.68 24.80
N HIS A 64 -19.23 -15.06 25.10
CA HIS A 64 -20.54 -15.69 24.95
C HIS A 64 -20.90 -15.99 23.49
N LEU A 65 -20.45 -15.18 22.53
CA LEU A 65 -20.72 -15.41 21.11
C LEU A 65 -19.93 -16.58 20.54
N THR A 66 -18.78 -16.90 21.16
CA THR A 66 -17.91 -18.01 20.79
C THR A 66 -18.15 -19.26 21.64
N ALA A 67 -19.11 -19.23 22.56
CA ALA A 67 -19.46 -20.39 23.36
C ALA A 67 -20.07 -21.48 22.48
N ASP A 68 -19.90 -22.74 22.89
CA ASP A 68 -20.48 -23.87 22.18
C ASP A 68 -22.01 -23.84 22.24
N CYS A 69 -22.66 -24.25 21.15
CA CYS A 69 -24.10 -24.50 21.13
C CYS A 69 -24.43 -25.70 22.02
N LEU A 70 -24.92 -25.44 23.23
CA LEU A 70 -25.28 -26.48 24.17
C LEU A 70 -26.52 -27.24 23.68
N LEU A 71 -26.35 -28.53 23.42
CA LEU A 71 -27.47 -29.39 23.09
C LEU A 71 -28.32 -29.65 24.34
N PRO A 72 -29.66 -29.62 24.22
CA PRO A 72 -30.52 -30.10 25.28
C PRO A 72 -30.32 -31.62 25.46
N TYR A 73 -30.67 -32.12 26.64
CA TYR A 73 -30.65 -33.55 26.91
C TYR A 73 -31.59 -34.29 25.94
N ILE A 74 -31.07 -35.33 25.29
CA ILE A 74 -31.83 -36.21 24.40
C ILE A 74 -32.03 -37.54 25.13
N PRO A 75 -33.26 -37.90 25.53
CA PRO A 75 -33.53 -39.16 26.17
C PRO A 75 -33.45 -40.33 25.17
N GLU A 76 -33.04 -41.50 25.64
CA GLU A 76 -33.02 -42.74 24.84
C GLU A 76 -34.43 -43.22 24.46
N GLN A 77 -35.42 -42.91 25.31
CA GLN A 77 -36.83 -43.22 25.13
C GLN A 77 -37.67 -42.00 25.48
N MET A 78 -38.65 -41.68 24.63
CA MET A 78 -39.56 -40.56 24.82
C MET A 78 -40.92 -40.87 24.21
N THR A 79 -41.97 -40.35 24.84
CA THR A 79 -43.30 -40.30 24.25
C THR A 79 -43.32 -39.33 23.06
N TRP A 80 -44.34 -39.45 22.21
CA TRP A 80 -44.50 -38.53 21.09
C TRP A 80 -44.60 -37.06 21.53
N GLY A 81 -45.30 -36.78 22.64
CA GLY A 81 -45.42 -35.43 23.20
C GLY A 81 -44.08 -34.86 23.67
N GLU A 82 -43.25 -35.67 24.33
CA GLU A 82 -41.90 -35.28 24.74
C GLU A 82 -40.99 -35.02 23.54
N SER A 83 -41.14 -35.79 22.46
CA SER A 83 -40.39 -35.55 21.21
C SER A 83 -40.72 -34.19 20.60
N LEU A 84 -41.98 -33.74 20.68
CA LEU A 84 -42.37 -32.42 20.21
C LEU A 84 -41.72 -31.32 21.06
N MET A 85 -41.74 -31.47 22.39
CA MET A 85 -41.09 -30.53 23.30
C MET A 85 -39.58 -30.45 23.05
N LEU A 86 -38.92 -31.60 22.84
CA LEU A 86 -37.50 -31.64 22.49
C LEU A 86 -37.21 -30.90 21.17
N ASN A 87 -38.03 -31.08 20.14
CA ASN A 87 -37.86 -30.36 18.87
C ASN A 87 -37.97 -28.84 19.05
N ILE A 88 -38.90 -28.37 19.89
CA ILE A 88 -39.02 -26.95 20.22
C ILE A 88 -37.75 -26.44 20.90
N SER A 89 -37.23 -27.18 21.89
CA SER A 89 -35.97 -26.81 22.57
C SER A 89 -34.79 -26.78 21.60
N LEU A 90 -34.68 -27.75 20.69
CA LEU A 90 -33.63 -27.78 19.67
C LEU A 90 -33.71 -26.59 18.72
N LEU A 91 -34.92 -26.23 18.27
CA LEU A 91 -35.13 -25.06 17.41
C LEU A 91 -34.71 -23.76 18.11
N SER A 92 -35.01 -23.63 19.41
CA SER A 92 -34.58 -22.46 20.20
C SER A 92 -33.05 -22.36 20.31
N VAL A 93 -32.34 -23.47 20.52
CA VAL A 93 -30.87 -23.48 20.51
C VAL A 93 -30.32 -23.06 19.15
N ILE A 94 -30.91 -23.56 18.05
CA ILE A 94 -30.52 -23.18 16.68
C ILE A 94 -30.73 -21.69 16.45
N GLU A 95 -31.87 -21.14 16.88
CA GLU A 95 -32.20 -19.72 16.74
C GLU A 95 -31.18 -18.84 17.48
N GLN A 96 -30.86 -19.19 18.73
CA GLN A 96 -29.87 -18.47 19.52
C GLN A 96 -28.48 -18.51 18.84
N CYS A 97 -28.02 -19.70 18.46
CA CYS A 97 -26.72 -19.86 17.80
C CYS A 97 -26.63 -19.13 16.46
N ASN A 98 -27.72 -19.05 15.70
CA ASN A 98 -27.77 -18.28 14.47
C ASN A 98 -27.69 -16.76 14.75
N SER A 99 -28.31 -16.31 15.83
CA SER A 99 -28.22 -14.92 16.29
C SER A 99 -26.80 -14.56 16.72
N ASP A 100 -26.13 -15.44 17.47
CA ASP A 100 -24.74 -15.23 17.89
C ASP A 100 -23.79 -15.18 16.68
N LYS A 101 -23.97 -16.08 15.71
CA LYS A 101 -23.23 -16.05 14.44
C LYS A 101 -23.44 -14.76 13.67
N LYS A 102 -24.66 -14.21 13.69
CA LYS A 102 -24.95 -12.93 13.04
C LYS A 102 -24.21 -11.79 13.74
N ALA A 103 -24.24 -11.74 15.07
CA ALA A 103 -23.50 -10.74 15.85
C ALA A 103 -21.99 -10.79 15.58
N ILE A 104 -21.40 -12.00 15.49
CA ILE A 104 -20.00 -12.16 15.09
C ILE A 104 -19.74 -11.55 13.70
N ARG A 105 -20.60 -11.83 12.71
CA ARG A 105 -20.44 -11.26 11.36
C ARG A 105 -20.50 -9.73 11.38
N GLU A 106 -21.38 -9.14 12.17
CA GLU A 106 -21.50 -7.69 12.33
C GLU A 106 -20.21 -7.09 12.95
N ILE A 107 -19.64 -7.73 13.98
CA ILE A 107 -18.36 -7.32 14.57
C ILE A 107 -17.21 -7.42 13.55
N GLU A 108 -17.13 -8.52 12.80
CA GLU A 108 -16.08 -8.69 11.78
C GLU A 108 -16.23 -7.68 10.63
N GLN A 109 -17.45 -7.34 10.23
CA GLN A 109 -17.71 -6.29 9.26
C GLN A 109 -17.20 -4.93 9.74
N GLN A 110 -17.45 -4.57 11.01
CA GLN A 110 -16.91 -3.34 11.59
C GLN A 110 -15.38 -3.30 11.54
N ARG A 111 -14.71 -4.43 11.82
CA ARG A 111 -13.25 -4.52 11.71
C ARG A 111 -12.74 -4.34 10.28
N GLN A 112 -13.49 -4.78 9.27
CA GLN A 112 -13.11 -4.57 7.86
C GLN A 112 -13.24 -3.11 7.43
N VAL A 113 -14.19 -2.36 8.01
CA VAL A 113 -14.37 -0.92 7.74
C VAL A 113 -13.30 -0.06 8.42
N ILE A 114 -12.77 -0.50 9.57
CA ILE A 114 -11.75 0.22 10.35
C ILE A 114 -10.32 -0.02 9.81
N LYS A 115 -10.13 -1.03 8.95
CA LYS A 115 -8.85 -1.30 8.27
C LYS A 115 -8.52 -0.21 7.24
#